data_AF-A0A2E7SDM0-F1
#
_entry.id   AF-A0A2E7SDM0-F1
#
_cell.length_a   1.000
_cell.length_b   1.000
_cell.length_c   1.000
_cell.angle_alpha   90.00
_cell.angle_beta   90.00
_cell.angle_gamma   90.00
#
_symmetry.space_group_name_H-M   'P 1'
#
loop_
_entity.id
_entity.type
_entity.pdbx_description
1 polymer ?
#
loop_
_entity_poly.entity_id
_entity_poly.type
_entity_poly.pdbx_seq_one_letter_code
_entity_poly.pdbx_strand_id
1 'polypeptide(L)'
;SVSDAHKAEVAALARRFADLGFKLSSTTGTAAVLTEAGLEVESVPKLAEGRPNTLDLLKNNEIQLVINTPSGQAPRADEIKIRTTAIYTNTPIMTTIGSAKAAAEGIAALKENGYGVKPLQEFL
;
A
#
# COMPACT_ATOMS: atom_id res chain seq x y z
N SER A 1 -7.31 2.83 -9.99
CA SER A 1 -7.49 4.15 -10.65
C SER A 1 -7.57 5.16 -9.53
N VAL A 2 -6.93 6.31 -9.63
CA VAL A 2 -6.90 7.33 -8.55
C VAL A 2 -7.30 8.65 -9.19
N SER A 3 -8.23 9.42 -8.59
CA SER A 3 -8.62 10.73 -9.11
C SER A 3 -7.46 11.73 -8.99
N ASP A 4 -7.43 12.79 -9.81
CA ASP A 4 -6.32 13.74 -9.85
C ASP A 4 -6.03 14.39 -8.48
N ALA A 5 -7.07 14.69 -7.69
CA ALA A 5 -6.92 15.20 -6.33
C ALA A 5 -6.22 14.21 -5.38
N HIS A 6 -6.43 12.90 -5.57
CA HIS A 6 -5.77 11.86 -4.78
C HIS A 6 -4.38 11.50 -5.31
N LYS A 7 -3.99 11.91 -6.54
CA LYS A 7 -2.66 11.60 -7.09
C LYS A 7 -1.54 12.23 -6.28
N ALA A 8 -1.68 13.51 -5.90
CA ALA A 8 -0.69 14.20 -5.07
C ALA A 8 -0.59 13.58 -3.67
N GLU A 9 -1.74 13.23 -3.08
CA GLU A 9 -1.80 12.61 -1.77
C GLU A 9 -1.19 11.19 -1.76
N VAL A 10 -1.43 10.42 -2.82
CA VAL A 10 -0.84 9.09 -3.03
C VAL A 10 0.67 9.19 -3.24
N ALA A 11 1.16 10.19 -3.98
CA ALA A 11 2.60 10.40 -4.15
C ALA A 11 3.30 10.74 -2.82
N ALA A 12 2.71 11.64 -2.02
CA ALA A 12 3.23 11.97 -0.69
C ALA A 12 3.24 10.76 0.25
N LEU A 13 2.18 9.95 0.22
CA LEU A 13 2.09 8.71 1.01
C LEU A 13 3.13 7.67 0.56
N ALA A 14 3.26 7.45 -0.76
CA ALA A 14 4.23 6.52 -1.31
C ALA A 14 5.67 6.92 -0.95
N ARG A 15 5.98 8.22 -0.98
CA ARG A 15 7.27 8.75 -0.53
C ARG A 15 7.56 8.41 0.93
N ARG A 16 6.59 8.57 1.84
CA ARG A 16 6.76 8.16 3.24
C ARG A 16 7.12 6.68 3.38
N PHE A 17 6.48 5.80 2.62
CA PHE A 17 6.82 4.37 2.64
C PHE A 17 8.22 4.10 2.05
N ALA A 18 8.60 4.79 0.97
CA ALA A 18 9.95 4.70 0.42
C ALA A 18 11.02 5.15 1.43
N ASP A 19 10.79 6.28 2.13
CA ASP A 19 11.68 6.80 3.18
C ASP A 19 11.80 5.82 4.36
N LEU A 20 10.76 5.03 4.63
CA LEU A 20 10.79 3.96 5.64
C LEU A 20 11.58 2.73 5.19
N GLY A 21 11.95 2.64 3.91
CA GLY A 21 12.73 1.55 3.30
C GLY A 21 11.90 0.53 2.52
N PHE A 22 10.62 0.82 2.24
CA PHE A 22 9.80 -0.06 1.41
C PHE A 22 10.16 0.11 -0.07
N LYS A 23 10.14 -0.99 -0.81
CA LYS A 23 10.10 -0.98 -2.27
C LYS A 23 8.65 -0.77 -2.72
N LEU A 24 8.47 0.04 -3.75
CA LEU A 24 7.15 0.36 -4.27
C LEU A 24 6.86 -0.45 -5.53
N SER A 25 5.67 -1.04 -5.61
CA SER A 25 5.16 -1.71 -6.81
C SER A 25 3.72 -1.27 -7.05
N SER A 26 3.34 -0.97 -8.30
CA SER A 26 1.97 -0.59 -8.62
C SER A 26 1.59 -0.84 -10.07
N THR A 27 0.28 -0.82 -10.37
CA THR A 27 -0.20 -0.92 -11.75
C THR A 27 0.26 0.27 -12.58
N THR A 28 0.51 0.05 -13.88
CA THR A 28 1.07 1.01 -14.84
C THR A 28 0.61 2.47 -14.68
N GLY A 29 -0.69 2.71 -14.54
CA GLY A 29 -1.23 4.07 -14.41
C GLY A 29 -0.84 4.79 -13.11
N THR A 30 -0.76 4.06 -11.99
CA THR A 30 -0.29 4.62 -10.72
C THR A 30 1.23 4.73 -10.72
N ALA A 31 1.93 3.76 -11.31
CA ALA A 31 3.39 3.77 -11.41
C ALA A 31 3.88 5.02 -12.14
N ALA A 32 3.26 5.38 -13.25
CA ALA A 32 3.57 6.60 -14.00
C ALA A 32 3.48 7.86 -13.14
N VAL A 33 2.41 8.01 -12.34
CA VAL A 33 2.20 9.16 -11.45
C VAL A 33 3.28 9.23 -10.36
N LEU A 34 3.65 8.08 -9.80
CA LEU A 34 4.67 8.01 -8.74
C LEU A 34 6.07 8.26 -9.30
N THR A 35 6.37 7.74 -10.49
CA THR A 35 7.64 7.99 -11.19
C THR A 35 7.78 9.46 -11.58
N GLU A 36 6.72 10.11 -12.06
CA GLU A 36 6.70 11.55 -12.33
C GLU A 36 6.97 12.37 -11.05
N ALA A 37 6.51 11.87 -9.90
CA ALA A 37 6.82 12.45 -8.59
C ALA A 37 8.24 12.12 -8.08
N GLY A 38 9.10 11.48 -8.88
CA GLY A 38 10.49 11.16 -8.56
C GLY A 38 10.66 9.99 -7.59
N LEU A 39 9.78 8.99 -7.63
CA LEU A 39 9.88 7.76 -6.84
C LEU A 39 10.27 6.57 -7.73
N GLU A 40 11.11 5.69 -7.19
CA GLU A 40 11.40 4.39 -7.81
C GLU A 40 10.23 3.44 -7.54
N VAL A 41 9.56 3.00 -8.61
CA VAL A 41 8.37 2.14 -8.53
C VAL A 41 8.45 1.07 -9.60
N GLU A 42 8.28 -0.19 -9.20
CA GLU A 42 8.12 -1.30 -10.13
C GLU A 42 6.70 -1.30 -10.71
N SER A 43 6.60 -1.26 -12.04
CA SER A 43 5.32 -1.32 -12.74
C SER A 43 4.90 -2.76 -12.97
N VAL A 44 3.71 -3.13 -12.50
CA VAL A 44 3.09 -4.45 -12.74
C VAL A 44 1.90 -4.34 -13.70
N PRO A 45 1.66 -5.34 -14.58
CA PRO A 45 0.49 -5.35 -15.43
C PRO A 45 -0.79 -5.45 -14.59
N LYS A 46 -1.91 -4.93 -15.11
CA LYS A 46 -3.22 -5.23 -14.50
C LYS A 46 -3.52 -6.72 -14.62
N LEU A 47 -4.48 -7.19 -13.81
CA LEU A 47 -4.86 -8.61 -13.74
C LEU A 47 -5.27 -9.20 -15.09
N ALA A 48 -5.87 -8.39 -15.98
CA ALA A 48 -6.27 -8.79 -17.33
C ALA A 48 -5.17 -8.61 -18.39
N GLU A 49 -4.08 -7.92 -18.08
CA GLU A 49 -3.08 -7.48 -19.07
C GLU A 49 -1.86 -8.42 -19.13
N GLY A 50 -1.55 -9.16 -18.07
CA GLY A 50 -0.40 -10.07 -18.10
C GLY A 50 0.01 -10.66 -16.76
N ARG A 51 1.18 -11.32 -16.77
CA ARG A 51 1.84 -11.91 -15.60
C ARG A 51 3.36 -11.67 -15.62
N PRO A 52 4.03 -11.62 -14.46
CA PRO A 52 3.45 -11.67 -13.11
C PRO A 52 2.65 -10.40 -12.80
N ASN A 53 1.48 -10.54 -12.18
CA ASN A 53 0.66 -9.40 -11.70
C ASN A 53 0.56 -9.39 -10.17
N THR A 54 -0.14 -8.41 -9.61
CA THR A 54 -0.29 -8.26 -8.14
C THR A 54 -0.76 -9.52 -7.43
N LEU A 55 -1.63 -10.34 -8.04
CA LEU A 55 -2.08 -11.59 -7.41
C LEU A 55 -0.97 -12.63 -7.35
N ASP A 56 -0.13 -12.71 -8.38
CA ASP A 56 1.00 -13.62 -8.42
C ASP A 56 2.03 -13.20 -7.36
N LEU A 57 2.34 -11.90 -7.28
CA LEU A 57 3.27 -11.36 -6.30
C LEU A 57 2.80 -11.56 -4.85
N LEU A 58 1.50 -11.39 -4.58
CA LEU A 58 0.92 -11.69 -3.27
C LEU A 58 1.07 -13.17 -2.91
N LYS A 59 0.75 -14.08 -3.85
CA LYS A 59 0.86 -15.53 -3.63
C LYS A 59 2.31 -15.99 -3.43
N ASN A 60 3.26 -15.30 -4.04
CA ASN A 60 4.68 -15.55 -3.88
C ASN A 60 5.29 -14.89 -2.63
N ASN A 61 4.49 -14.18 -1.83
CA ASN A 61 4.94 -13.37 -0.68
C ASN A 61 5.93 -12.25 -1.03
N GLU A 62 5.91 -11.79 -2.28
CA GLU A 62 6.75 -10.69 -2.78
C GLU A 62 6.18 -9.31 -2.40
N ILE A 63 4.91 -9.24 -1.98
CA ILE A 63 4.27 -8.04 -1.43
C ILE A 63 3.97 -8.25 0.07
N GLN A 64 4.47 -7.35 0.92
CA GLN A 64 4.29 -7.42 2.38
C GLN A 64 3.27 -6.40 2.93
N LEU A 65 2.80 -5.47 2.10
CA LEU A 65 1.77 -4.50 2.45
C LEU A 65 1.02 -4.06 1.19
N VAL A 66 -0.31 -4.04 1.25
CA VAL A 66 -1.16 -3.54 0.17
C VAL A 66 -1.86 -2.25 0.57
N ILE A 67 -1.80 -1.24 -0.29
CA ILE A 67 -2.62 -0.02 -0.19
C ILE A 67 -3.58 -0.01 -1.38
N ASN A 68 -4.85 -0.30 -1.12
CA ASN A 68 -5.90 -0.38 -2.13
C ASN A 68 -7.02 0.61 -1.80
N THR A 69 -6.83 1.87 -2.20
CA THR A 69 -7.84 2.92 -2.04
C THR A 69 -8.81 2.88 -3.23
N PRO A 70 -10.09 2.50 -3.04
CA PRO A 70 -11.05 2.47 -4.14
C PRO A 70 -11.33 3.88 -4.64
N SER A 71 -11.42 4.05 -5.95
CA SER A 71 -11.90 5.31 -6.56
C SER A 71 -13.32 5.11 -7.09
N GLY A 72 -14.30 5.75 -6.46
CA GLY A 72 -15.72 5.70 -6.86
C GLY A 72 -16.61 4.87 -5.94
N GLN A 73 -17.91 4.82 -6.25
CA GLN A 73 -18.91 4.19 -5.36
C GLN A 73 -18.87 2.65 -5.35
N ALA A 74 -18.36 2.03 -6.41
CA ALA A 74 -18.29 0.57 -6.52
C ALA A 74 -16.84 0.12 -6.77
N PRO A 75 -16.31 -0.82 -5.96
CA PRO A 75 -14.99 -1.37 -6.20
C PRO A 75 -14.97 -2.17 -7.49
N ARG A 76 -13.91 -2.01 -8.28
CA ARG A 76 -13.75 -2.79 -9.51
C ARG A 76 -13.55 -4.27 -9.18
N ALA A 77 -13.93 -5.16 -10.10
CA ALA A 77 -13.78 -6.61 -9.90
C ALA A 77 -12.34 -7.02 -9.53
N ASP A 78 -11.34 -6.32 -10.09
CA ASP A 78 -9.93 -6.54 -9.78
C ASP A 78 -9.57 -6.13 -8.34
N GLU A 79 -10.16 -5.06 -7.81
CA GLU A 79 -9.92 -4.62 -6.42
C GLU A 79 -10.43 -5.68 -5.44
N ILE A 80 -11.59 -6.28 -5.71
CA ILE A 80 -12.12 -7.38 -4.90
C ILE A 80 -11.13 -8.54 -4.88
N LYS A 81 -10.63 -8.97 -6.06
CA LYS A 81 -9.67 -10.07 -6.15
C LYS A 81 -8.36 -9.78 -5.40
N ILE A 82 -7.84 -8.56 -5.51
CA ILE A 82 -6.61 -8.14 -4.80
C ILE A 82 -6.85 -8.18 -3.28
N ARG A 83 -7.95 -7.58 -2.79
CA ARG A 83 -8.28 -7.60 -1.36
C ARG A 83 -8.45 -9.02 -0.82
N THR A 84 -9.21 -9.84 -1.54
CA THR A 84 -9.43 -11.25 -1.18
C THR A 84 -8.10 -12.02 -1.14
N THR A 85 -7.23 -11.82 -2.13
CA THR A 85 -5.93 -12.51 -2.17
C THR A 85 -5.01 -12.05 -1.04
N ALA A 86 -4.93 -10.74 -0.76
CA ALA A 86 -4.14 -10.22 0.35
C ALA A 86 -4.58 -10.81 1.70
N ILE A 87 -5.89 -10.97 1.91
CA ILE A 87 -6.42 -11.66 3.10
C ILE A 87 -5.99 -13.14 3.10
N TYR A 88 -6.14 -13.86 1.99
CA TYR A 88 -5.73 -15.27 1.90
C TYR A 88 -4.23 -15.49 2.13
N THR A 89 -3.38 -14.52 1.79
CA THR A 89 -1.93 -14.59 1.98
C THR A 89 -1.47 -13.97 3.30
N ASN A 90 -2.40 -13.58 4.19
CA ASN A 90 -2.11 -12.86 5.43
C ASN A 90 -1.26 -11.59 5.23
N THR A 91 -1.41 -10.94 4.08
CA THR A 91 -0.75 -9.67 3.76
C THR A 91 -1.61 -8.52 4.29
N PRO A 92 -1.08 -7.66 5.19
CA PRO A 92 -1.80 -6.48 5.66
C PRO A 92 -2.30 -5.60 4.51
N ILE A 93 -3.53 -5.10 4.64
CA ILE A 93 -4.15 -4.27 3.62
C ILE A 93 -4.82 -3.03 4.20
N MET A 94 -4.57 -1.90 3.55
CA MET A 94 -5.17 -0.60 3.88
C MET A 94 -6.08 -0.17 2.74
N THR A 95 -7.34 0.12 3.06
CA THR A 95 -8.36 0.49 2.07
C THR A 95 -8.63 1.99 2.00
N THR A 96 -8.00 2.78 2.87
CA THR A 96 -8.12 4.24 2.90
C THR A 96 -6.75 4.89 2.99
N ILE A 97 -6.66 6.13 2.52
CA ILE A 97 -5.42 6.90 2.65
C ILE A 97 -5.12 7.18 4.12
N GLY A 98 -6.14 7.48 4.94
CA GLY A 98 -5.98 7.73 6.38
C GLY A 98 -5.39 6.53 7.12
N SER A 99 -5.89 5.33 6.87
CA SER A 99 -5.34 4.11 7.49
C SER A 99 -3.91 3.82 7.03
N ALA A 100 -3.59 4.09 5.76
CA ALA A 100 -2.22 3.95 5.26
C ALA A 100 -1.25 4.98 5.86
N LYS A 101 -1.69 6.23 6.07
CA LYS A 101 -0.90 7.26 6.78
C LYS A 101 -0.63 6.85 8.23
N ALA A 102 -1.67 6.42 8.96
CA ALA A 102 -1.52 5.94 10.33
C ALA A 102 -0.58 4.74 10.43
N ALA A 103 -0.64 3.82 9.46
CA ALA A 103 0.31 2.69 9.39
C ALA A 103 1.75 3.16 9.17
N ALA A 104 1.99 4.09 8.24
CA ALA A 104 3.32 4.65 8.02
C ALA A 104 3.87 5.35 9.28
N GLU A 105 3.04 6.13 9.98
CA GLU A 105 3.40 6.80 11.23
C GLU A 105 3.71 5.81 12.35
N GLY A 106 2.90 4.76 12.51
CA GLY A 106 3.16 3.69 13.46
C GLY A 106 4.46 2.93 13.17
N ILE A 107 4.72 2.60 11.91
CA ILE A 107 5.97 1.94 11.49
C ILE A 107 7.17 2.85 11.77
N ALA A 108 7.06 4.15 11.47
CA ALA A 108 8.11 5.13 11.76
C ALA A 108 8.42 5.19 13.27
N ALA A 109 7.38 5.34 14.09
CA ALA A 109 7.52 5.43 15.54
C ALA A 109 8.16 4.18 16.15
N LEU A 110 7.77 2.99 15.67
CA LEU A 110 8.36 1.72 16.09
C LEU A 110 9.83 1.58 15.64
N LYS A 111 10.18 2.05 14.45
CA LYS A 111 11.56 2.02 13.93
C LYS A 111 12.49 2.95 14.71
N GLU A 112 11.98 4.10 15.16
CA GLU A 112 12.74 5.09 15.92
C GLU A 112 12.86 4.74 17.41
N ASN A 113 11.75 4.36 18.06
CA ASN A 113 11.67 4.24 19.52
C ASN A 113 11.65 2.79 20.02
N GLY A 114 11.56 1.81 19.12
CA GLY A 114 11.28 0.42 19.47
C GLY A 114 9.84 0.23 19.98
N TYR A 115 9.59 -0.89 20.65
CA TYR A 115 8.33 -1.15 21.35
C TYR A 115 8.61 -1.45 22.83
N GLY A 116 7.70 -1.02 23.69
CA GLY A 116 7.73 -1.29 25.12
C GLY A 116 6.40 -1.89 25.58
N VAL A 117 6.43 -2.55 26.72
CA VAL A 117 5.23 -3.08 27.38
C VAL A 117 5.06 -2.38 28.71
N LYS A 118 3.81 -2.03 29.04
CA LYS A 118 3.45 -1.45 30.33
C LYS A 118 2.12 -2.04 30.79
N PRO A 119 1.97 -2.40 32.08
CA PRO A 119 0.68 -2.77 32.64
C PRO A 119 -0.29 -1.59 32.57
N LEU A 120 -1.59 -1.86 32.47
CA LEU A 120 -2.63 -0.83 32.33
C LEU A 120 -2.59 0.20 33.48
N GLN A 121 -2.21 -0.25 34.69
CA GLN A 121 -2.12 0.57 35.89
C GLN A 121 -1.07 1.69 35.79
N GLU A 122 -0.08 1.58 34.91
CA GLU A 122 0.91 2.65 34.70
C GLU A 122 0.39 3.80 33.81
N PHE A 123 -0.80 3.64 33.20
CA PHE A 123 -1.43 4.66 32.36
C PHE A 123 -2.61 5.39 33.05
N LEU A 124 -3.00 4.93 34.25
CA LEU A 124 -4.04 5.53 35.09
C LEU A 124 -3.43 6.55 36.06
#